data_AF-A0A2G7LZY0-F1
#
_entry.id   AF-A0A2G7LZY0-F1
#
_cell.length_a   1.000
_cell.length_b   1.000
_cell.length_c   1.000
_cell.angle_alpha   90.00
_cell.angle_beta   90.00
_cell.angle_gamma   90.00
#
_symmetry.space_group_name_H-M   'P 1'
#
loop_
_entity.id
_entity.type
_entity.pdbx_description
1 polymer ?
#
loop_
_entity_poly.entity_id
_entity_poly.type
_entity_poly.pdbx_seq_one_letter_code
_entity_poly.pdbx_strand_id
1 'polypeptide(L)'
;MANKITLETIEQYQHQVERKLVTIKDVFDKEYEVEIDNVFVTSKIEKIHKEILEIIAEIHQQTDISEKEAMQILKLLPLLTIREFTDVPIPEKLSFIELVGIVIKLSDGGILEAVHKELPKKELRKIENNKDVNQQVMNAAGQLALVLTNK
;
A
#
# COMPACT_ATOMS: atom_id res chain seq x y z
N MET A 1 -34.50 9.96 10.27
CA MET A 1 -34.90 10.57 8.98
C MET A 1 -33.77 10.36 8.00
N ALA A 2 -34.05 9.93 6.77
CA ALA A 2 -33.03 9.77 5.75
C ALA A 2 -32.81 11.11 5.03
N ASN A 3 -31.54 11.49 4.83
CA ASN A 3 -31.20 12.70 4.08
C ASN A 3 -31.30 12.41 2.57
N LYS A 4 -31.85 13.36 1.82
CA LYS A 4 -31.93 13.27 0.36
C LYS A 4 -30.54 13.54 -0.23
N ILE A 5 -30.09 12.69 -1.15
CA ILE A 5 -28.83 12.90 -1.87
C ILE A 5 -29.04 14.05 -2.88
N THR A 6 -28.23 15.10 -2.75
CA THR A 6 -28.12 16.26 -3.65
C THR A 6 -26.67 16.42 -4.13
N LEU A 7 -26.44 17.24 -5.16
CA LEU A 7 -25.08 17.56 -5.64
C LEU A 7 -24.22 18.18 -4.52
N GLU A 8 -24.79 19.08 -3.72
CA GLU A 8 -24.11 19.68 -2.56
C GLU A 8 -23.68 18.62 -1.53
N THR A 9 -24.53 17.62 -1.25
CA THR A 9 -24.10 16.51 -0.37
C THR A 9 -23.01 15.64 -1.01
N ILE A 10 -23.00 15.48 -2.34
CA ILE A 10 -21.94 14.73 -3.05
C ILE A 10 -20.60 15.48 -2.96
N GLU A 11 -20.61 16.80 -3.14
CA GLU A 11 -19.43 17.66 -3.01
C GLU A 11 -18.86 17.63 -1.58
N GLN A 12 -19.72 17.57 -0.57
CA GLN A 12 -19.29 17.45 0.83
C GLN A 12 -18.58 16.12 1.14
N TYR A 13 -18.86 15.02 0.42
CA TYR A 13 -18.16 13.74 0.62
C TYR A 13 -16.68 13.80 0.20
N GLN A 14 -16.30 14.70 -0.71
CA GLN A 14 -14.89 14.88 -1.08
C GLN A 14 -14.06 15.51 0.05
N HIS A 15 -14.72 16.17 1.00
CA HIS A 15 -14.08 16.90 2.10
C HIS A 15 -14.12 16.17 3.46
N GLN A 16 -14.77 15.01 3.56
CA GLN A 16 -14.82 14.19 4.78
C GLN A 16 -13.59 13.29 4.95
N VAL A 17 -12.40 13.84 4.74
CA VAL A 17 -11.16 13.13 5.08
C VAL A 17 -10.88 13.39 6.56
N GLU A 18 -11.53 12.62 7.43
CA GLU A 18 -11.15 12.62 8.84
C GLU A 18 -9.75 12.04 8.97
N ARG A 19 -8.82 12.83 9.50
CA ARG A 19 -7.45 12.41 9.77
C ARG A 19 -7.20 12.28 11.27
N LYS A 20 -6.38 11.30 11.62
CA LYS A 20 -5.90 11.06 12.98
C LYS A 20 -4.39 11.24 12.98
N LEU A 21 -3.89 12.15 13.81
CA LEU A 21 -2.46 12.24 14.11
C LEU A 21 -2.09 11.12 15.08
N VAL A 22 -1.06 10.35 14.76
CA VAL A 22 -0.51 9.29 15.63
C VAL A 22 0.99 9.49 15.81
N THR A 23 1.49 9.07 16.98
CA THR A 23 2.93 8.98 17.24
C THR A 23 3.37 7.53 17.06
N ILE A 24 4.33 7.30 16.17
CA ILE A 24 4.96 6.00 15.98
C ILE A 24 6.42 6.04 16.43
N LYS A 25 7.01 4.87 16.68
CA LYS A 25 8.43 4.69 16.99
C LYS A 25 9.09 3.81 15.94
N ASP A 26 10.29 4.20 15.52
CA ASP A 26 11.16 3.31 14.73
C ASP A 26 11.90 2.31 15.62
N VAL A 27 12.70 1.43 15.01
CA VAL A 27 13.51 0.43 15.74
C VAL A 27 14.60 1.02 16.63
N PHE A 28 14.86 2.33 16.53
CA PHE A 28 15.85 3.07 17.32
C PHE A 28 15.18 3.95 18.39
N ASP A 29 13.91 3.69 18.72
CA ASP A 29 13.09 4.45 19.69
C ASP A 29 12.88 5.92 19.33
N LYS A 30 13.12 6.32 18.07
CA LYS A 30 12.85 7.68 17.63
C LYS A 30 11.37 7.82 17.27
N GLU A 31 10.77 8.90 17.76
CA GLU A 31 9.35 9.21 17.58
C GLU A 31 9.10 10.05 16.33
N TYR A 32 8.01 9.75 15.63
CA TYR A 32 7.53 10.49 14.47
C TYR A 32 6.02 10.69 14.57
N GLU A 33 5.56 11.87 14.17
CA GLU A 33 4.14 12.15 13.99
C GLU A 33 3.74 11.80 12.57
N VAL A 34 2.62 11.10 12.42
CA VAL A 34 2.07 10.66 11.13
C VAL A 34 0.57 10.95 11.12
N GLU A 35 0.09 11.62 10.09
CA GLU A 35 -1.34 11.76 9.83
C GLU A 35 -1.86 10.53 9.09
N ILE A 36 -2.96 9.96 9.57
CA ILE A 36 -3.60 8.79 8.97
C ILE A 36 -5.05 9.12 8.63
N ASP A 37 -5.47 8.82 7.39
CA ASP A 37 -6.86 8.87 6.98
C ASP A 37 -7.67 7.79 7.74
N ASN A 38 -8.72 8.20 8.47
CA ASN A 38 -9.60 7.27 9.19
C ASN A 38 -10.54 6.50 8.27
N VAL A 39 -10.78 7.01 7.06
CA VAL A 39 -11.72 6.46 6.09
C VAL A 39 -11.03 6.26 4.76
N PHE A 40 -11.05 5.03 4.25
CA PHE A 40 -10.46 4.70 2.96
C PHE A 40 -11.55 4.82 1.90
N VAL A 41 -11.53 5.93 1.16
CA VAL A 41 -12.45 6.16 0.05
C VAL A 41 -12.16 5.21 -1.11
N THR A 42 -13.23 4.73 -1.75
CA THR A 42 -13.16 3.68 -2.78
C THR A 42 -12.21 4.02 -3.93
N SER A 43 -12.19 5.28 -4.38
CA SER A 43 -11.31 5.72 -5.47
C SER A 43 -9.81 5.54 -5.14
N LYS A 44 -9.41 5.80 -3.89
CA LYS A 44 -8.04 5.59 -3.41
C LYS A 44 -7.70 4.09 -3.32
N ILE A 45 -8.66 3.27 -2.89
CA ILE A 45 -8.52 1.81 -2.84
C ILE A 45 -8.32 1.25 -4.26
N GLU A 46 -9.16 1.67 -5.21
CA GLU A 46 -9.06 1.27 -6.61
C GLU A 46 -7.74 1.71 -7.25
N LYS A 47 -7.23 2.90 -6.89
CA LYS A 47 -5.90 3.37 -7.31
C LYS A 47 -4.80 2.40 -6.86
N ILE A 48 -4.79 1.99 -5.59
CA ILE A 48 -3.81 1.02 -5.07
C ILE A 48 -3.90 -0.31 -5.83
N HIS A 49 -5.11 -0.83 -6.01
CA HIS A 49 -5.31 -2.10 -6.73
C HIS A 49 -4.82 -2.05 -8.17
N LYS A 50 -5.14 -0.96 -8.88
CA LYS A 50 -4.66 -0.73 -10.24
C LYS A 50 -3.14 -0.70 -10.30
N GLU A 51 -2.51 0.03 -9.40
CA GLU A 51 -1.05 0.16 -9.39
C GLU A 51 -0.35 -1.16 -9.08
N ILE A 52 -0.90 -2.00 -8.20
CA ILE A 52 -0.36 -3.34 -7.97
C ILE A 52 -0.40 -4.18 -9.24
N LEU A 53 -1.49 -4.12 -10.00
CA LEU A 53 -1.61 -4.85 -11.26
C LEU A 53 -0.63 -4.33 -12.31
N GLU A 54 -0.40 -3.01 -12.35
CA GLU A 54 0.61 -2.39 -13.21
C GLU A 54 2.02 -2.85 -12.83
N ILE A 55 2.35 -2.90 -11.54
CA ILE A 55 3.63 -3.40 -11.04
C ILE A 55 3.82 -4.88 -11.37
N ILE A 56 2.79 -5.72 -11.21
CA ILE A 56 2.84 -7.13 -11.59
C ILE A 56 3.09 -7.29 -13.10
N ALA A 57 2.44 -6.45 -13.91
CA ALA A 57 2.66 -6.45 -15.35
C ALA A 57 4.10 -6.01 -15.72
N GLU A 58 4.67 -5.06 -15.01
CA GLU A 58 6.08 -4.65 -15.15
C GLU A 58 7.03 -5.80 -14.80
N ILE A 59 6.78 -6.48 -13.68
CA ILE A 59 7.56 -7.63 -13.20
C ILE A 59 7.60 -8.75 -14.25
N HIS A 60 6.47 -9.09 -14.88
CA HIS A 60 6.43 -10.13 -15.92
C HIS A 60 7.26 -9.79 -17.16
N GLN A 61 7.63 -8.53 -17.36
CA GLN A 61 8.49 -8.09 -18.46
C GLN A 61 9.98 -8.09 -18.08
N GLN A 62 10.32 -8.25 -16.80
CA GLN A 62 11.70 -8.23 -16.32
C GLN A 62 12.27 -9.65 -16.23
N THR A 63 13.50 -9.85 -16.73
CA THR A 63 14.18 -11.15 -16.73
C THR A 63 15.16 -11.34 -15.56
N ASP A 64 15.50 -10.24 -14.86
CA ASP A 64 16.60 -10.20 -13.89
C ASP A 64 16.17 -9.71 -12.49
N ILE A 65 15.04 -10.21 -12.00
CA ILE A 65 14.62 -9.97 -10.61
C ILE A 65 15.30 -11.01 -9.70
N SER A 66 15.97 -10.54 -8.64
CA SER A 66 16.54 -11.42 -7.61
C SER A 66 15.48 -11.98 -6.66
N GLU A 67 15.80 -13.07 -5.95
CA GLU A 67 14.90 -13.66 -4.96
C GLU A 67 14.49 -12.68 -3.86
N LYS A 68 15.46 -11.90 -3.38
CA LYS A 68 15.22 -10.90 -2.34
C LYS A 68 14.21 -9.84 -2.80
N GLU A 69 14.30 -9.41 -4.05
CA GLU A 69 13.41 -8.41 -4.65
C GLU A 69 12.02 -9.00 -4.92
N ALA A 70 11.96 -10.22 -5.44
CA ALA A 70 10.71 -10.93 -5.67
C ALA A 70 9.86 -11.05 -4.40
N MET A 71 10.49 -11.38 -3.26
CA MET A 71 9.79 -11.51 -1.98
C MET A 71 9.24 -10.18 -1.45
N GLN A 72 9.73 -9.03 -1.91
CA GLN A 72 9.21 -7.73 -1.50
C GLN A 72 7.86 -7.40 -2.14
N ILE A 73 7.40 -8.15 -3.16
CA ILE A 73 6.11 -7.92 -3.81
C ILE A 73 4.95 -7.97 -2.80
N LEU A 74 5.05 -8.82 -1.78
CA LEU A 74 4.07 -8.97 -0.71
C LEU A 74 3.98 -7.74 0.19
N LYS A 75 5.05 -6.93 0.25
CA LYS A 75 5.13 -5.70 1.04
C LYS A 75 4.74 -4.45 0.26
N LEU A 76 4.53 -4.56 -1.05
CA LEU A 76 4.07 -3.43 -1.87
C LEU A 76 2.67 -2.99 -1.46
N LEU A 77 1.75 -3.92 -1.19
CA LEU A 77 0.39 -3.57 -0.78
C LEU A 77 0.38 -2.71 0.51
N PRO A 78 1.08 -3.09 1.59
CA PRO A 78 1.30 -2.21 2.74
C PRO A 78 1.91 -0.85 2.39
N LEU A 79 2.96 -0.82 1.55
CA LEU A 79 3.63 0.43 1.16
C LEU A 79 2.67 1.39 0.43
N LEU A 80 1.95 0.89 -0.57
CA LEU A 80 1.00 1.69 -1.35
C LEU A 80 -0.17 2.18 -0.49
N THR A 81 -0.60 1.35 0.47
CA THR A 81 -1.61 1.75 1.46
C THR A 81 -1.12 2.90 2.31
N ILE A 82 0.11 2.84 2.83
CA ILE A 82 0.71 3.91 3.61
C ILE A 82 0.83 5.18 2.77
N ARG A 83 1.33 5.08 1.55
CA ARG A 83 1.47 6.25 0.66
C ARG A 83 0.14 6.96 0.41
N GLU A 84 -0.94 6.21 0.24
CA GLU A 84 -2.22 6.79 -0.18
C GLU A 84 -3.06 7.34 0.99
N PHE A 85 -2.90 6.77 2.18
CA PHE A 85 -3.72 7.05 3.36
C PHE A 85 -2.95 7.67 4.52
N THR A 86 -1.70 8.08 4.30
CA THR A 86 -0.91 8.80 5.29
C THR A 86 -0.16 9.96 4.65
N ASP A 87 0.47 10.79 5.47
CA ASP A 87 1.39 11.85 5.05
C ASP A 87 2.85 11.40 4.91
N VAL A 88 3.14 10.09 5.06
CA VAL A 88 4.48 9.54 4.87
C VAL A 88 4.95 9.82 3.43
N PRO A 89 6.12 10.48 3.23
CA PRO A 89 6.53 11.01 1.93
C PRO A 89 7.09 9.92 1.01
N ILE A 90 6.22 9.07 0.47
CA ILE A 90 6.56 8.06 -0.53
C ILE A 90 6.21 8.62 -1.92
N PRO A 91 7.17 8.68 -2.87
CA PRO A 91 6.88 9.19 -4.22
C PRO A 91 5.81 8.38 -4.98
N GLU A 92 4.98 9.05 -5.77
CA GLU A 92 3.85 8.43 -6.49
C GLU A 92 4.25 7.65 -7.75
N LYS A 93 5.33 8.03 -8.44
CA LYS A 93 5.73 7.42 -9.71
C LYS A 93 7.10 6.79 -9.56
N LEU A 94 7.11 5.50 -9.25
CA LEU A 94 8.31 4.71 -9.04
C LEU A 94 8.19 3.40 -9.79
N SER A 95 9.30 2.96 -10.38
CA SER A 95 9.44 1.60 -10.91
C SER A 95 9.36 0.57 -9.78
N PHE A 96 9.12 -0.69 -10.14
CA PHE A 96 9.14 -1.81 -9.18
C PHE A 96 10.41 -1.81 -8.31
N ILE A 97 11.59 -1.66 -8.90
CA ILE A 97 12.88 -1.72 -8.19
C ILE A 97 13.02 -0.56 -7.19
N GLU A 98 12.55 0.63 -7.56
CA GLU A 98 12.57 1.78 -6.65
C GLU A 98 11.61 1.58 -5.47
N LEU A 99 10.42 1.05 -5.72
CA LEU A 99 9.46 0.70 -4.66
C LEU A 99 10.05 -0.33 -3.71
N VAL A 100 10.71 -1.37 -4.24
CA VAL A 100 11.43 -2.37 -3.44
C VAL A 100 12.50 -1.72 -2.56
N GLY A 101 13.27 -0.78 -3.11
CA GLY A 101 14.26 -0.02 -2.35
C GLY A 101 13.65 0.77 -1.18
N ILE A 102 12.46 1.34 -1.37
CA ILE A 102 11.73 2.04 -0.30
C ILE A 102 11.19 1.05 0.73
N VAL A 103 10.58 -0.06 0.30
CA VAL A 103 10.12 -1.14 1.20
C VAL A 103 11.24 -1.54 2.14
N ILE A 104 12.42 -1.84 1.61
CA ILE A 104 13.57 -2.28 2.40
C ILE A 104 13.96 -1.20 3.42
N LYS A 105 14.12 0.05 2.99
CA LYS A 105 14.50 1.16 3.89
C LYS A 105 13.49 1.37 5.02
N LEU A 106 12.19 1.34 4.71
CA LEU A 106 11.14 1.56 5.71
C LEU A 106 10.98 0.35 6.64
N SER A 107 11.12 -0.88 6.15
CA SER A 107 11.09 -2.09 6.96
C SER A 107 12.33 -2.23 7.86
N ASP A 108 13.52 -1.94 7.35
CA ASP A 108 14.76 -2.01 8.14
C ASP A 108 14.74 -1.01 9.31
N GLY A 109 14.07 0.14 9.11
CA GLY A 109 13.78 1.10 10.18
C GLY A 109 12.56 0.75 11.04
N GLY A 110 11.76 -0.26 10.68
CA GLY A 110 10.49 -0.60 11.35
C GLY A 110 9.37 0.44 11.18
N ILE A 111 9.57 1.45 10.35
CA ILE A 111 8.58 2.51 10.09
C ILE A 111 7.39 1.93 9.35
N LEU A 112 7.63 1.05 8.35
CA LEU A 112 6.56 0.45 7.57
C LEU A 112 5.56 -0.28 8.49
N GLU A 113 6.08 -1.12 9.38
CA GLU A 113 5.30 -1.92 10.31
C GLU A 113 4.63 -1.04 11.39
N ALA A 114 5.34 -0.03 11.89
CA ALA A 114 4.81 0.89 12.91
C ALA A 114 3.64 1.72 12.37
N VAL A 115 3.76 2.31 11.18
CA VAL A 115 2.66 3.05 10.54
C VAL A 115 1.51 2.10 10.18
N HIS A 116 1.82 0.95 9.57
CA HIS A 116 0.79 0.02 9.13
C HIS A 116 -0.10 -0.47 10.29
N LYS A 117 0.49 -0.66 11.47
CA LYS A 117 -0.22 -1.08 12.69
C LYS A 117 -1.26 -0.06 13.17
N GLU A 118 -1.03 1.22 12.91
CA GLU A 118 -1.93 2.31 13.31
C GLU A 118 -3.09 2.53 12.32
N LEU A 119 -3.03 1.91 11.14
CA LEU A 119 -4.10 2.02 10.15
C LEU A 119 -5.41 1.35 10.64
N PRO A 120 -6.58 1.91 10.33
CA PRO A 120 -7.85 1.35 10.76
C PRO A 120 -8.09 -0.04 10.15
N LYS A 121 -8.06 -1.09 10.98
CA LYS A 121 -8.21 -2.50 10.52
C LYS A 121 -9.45 -2.77 9.68
N LYS A 122 -10.57 -2.09 9.97
CA LYS A 122 -11.81 -2.23 9.20
C LYS A 122 -11.65 -1.71 7.77
N GLU A 123 -10.87 -0.65 7.61
CA GLU A 123 -10.59 -0.01 6.33
C GLU A 123 -9.54 -0.80 5.55
N LEU A 124 -8.48 -1.29 6.21
CA LEU A 124 -7.50 -2.21 5.63
C LEU A 124 -8.16 -3.42 4.95
N ARG A 125 -9.16 -4.02 5.60
CA ARG A 125 -9.93 -5.14 5.02
C ARG A 125 -10.58 -4.80 3.68
N LYS A 126 -10.93 -3.54 3.41
CA LYS A 126 -11.51 -3.15 2.11
C LYS A 126 -10.49 -3.28 0.99
N ILE A 127 -9.21 -3.05 1.30
CA ILE A 127 -8.10 -3.22 0.37
C ILE A 127 -7.76 -4.71 0.24
N GLU A 128 -7.63 -5.41 1.37
CA GLU A 128 -7.23 -6.83 1.42
C GLU A 128 -8.28 -7.80 0.87
N ASN A 129 -9.56 -7.42 0.83
CA ASN A 129 -10.62 -8.34 0.37
C ASN A 129 -10.78 -8.38 -1.16
N ASN A 130 -9.95 -7.68 -1.93
CA ASN A 130 -9.97 -7.79 -3.39
C ASN A 130 -9.32 -9.11 -3.83
N LYS A 131 -10.18 -10.12 -4.05
CA LYS A 131 -9.76 -11.48 -4.43
C LYS A 131 -8.95 -11.53 -5.71
N ASP A 132 -9.29 -10.72 -6.70
CA ASP A 132 -8.61 -10.72 -8.00
C ASP A 132 -7.19 -10.20 -7.86
N VAL A 133 -7.00 -9.10 -7.15
CA VAL A 133 -5.68 -8.52 -6.86
C VAL A 133 -4.85 -9.51 -6.03
N ASN A 134 -5.42 -10.08 -4.97
CA ASN A 134 -4.71 -11.06 -4.14
C ASN A 134 -4.26 -12.29 -4.94
N GLN A 135 -5.14 -12.81 -5.79
CA GLN A 135 -4.81 -13.95 -6.63
C GLN A 135 -3.66 -13.62 -7.58
N GLN A 136 -3.67 -12.43 -8.19
CA GLN A 136 -2.59 -12.01 -9.07
C GLN A 136 -1.27 -11.78 -8.32
N VAL A 137 -1.30 -11.19 -7.13
CA VAL A 137 -0.12 -11.04 -6.26
C VAL A 137 0.47 -12.41 -5.91
N MET A 138 -0.38 -13.37 -5.51
CA MET A 138 0.07 -14.74 -5.19
C MET A 138 0.63 -15.46 -6.41
N ASN A 139 -0.01 -15.31 -7.58
CA ASN A 139 0.49 -15.89 -8.83
C ASN A 139 1.85 -15.30 -9.21
N ALA A 140 2.01 -13.98 -9.13
CA ALA A 140 3.28 -13.31 -9.43
C ALA A 140 4.38 -13.76 -8.46
N ALA A 141 4.10 -13.81 -7.16
CA ALA A 141 5.04 -14.33 -6.16
C ALA A 141 5.44 -15.80 -6.45
N GLY A 142 4.47 -16.65 -6.80
CA GLY A 142 4.72 -18.06 -7.14
C GLY A 142 5.55 -18.23 -8.42
N GLN A 143 5.27 -17.44 -9.46
CA GLN A 143 6.04 -17.47 -10.70
C GLN A 143 7.49 -17.03 -10.47
N LEU A 144 7.70 -15.96 -9.70
CA LEU A 144 9.05 -15.51 -9.36
C LEU A 144 9.80 -16.60 -8.59
N ALA A 145 9.18 -17.24 -7.60
CA ALA A 145 9.79 -18.34 -6.85
C ALA A 145 10.25 -19.50 -7.76
N LEU A 146 9.42 -19.89 -8.74
CA LEU A 146 9.77 -20.96 -9.69
C LEU A 146 10.96 -20.60 -10.59
N VAL A 147 11.04 -19.36 -11.06
CA VAL A 147 12.16 -18.89 -11.89
C VAL A 147 13.47 -18.95 -11.11
N LEU A 148 13.43 -18.65 -9.81
CA LEU A 148 14.61 -18.65 -8.94
C LEU A 148 15.11 -20.05 -8.60
N THR A 149 14.21 -21.03 -8.48
CA THR A 149 14.59 -22.44 -8.24
C THR A 149 15.19 -23.15 -9.46
N ASN A 150 15.06 -22.58 -10.67
CA ASN A 150 15.56 -23.15 -11.91
C ASN A 150 16.85 -22.48 -12.44
N LYS A 151 17.44 -21.54 -11.68
CA LYS A 151 18.76 -20.94 -11.95
C LYS A 151 19.81 -21.63 -11.08
#